data_AF-M1ZPI6-F1
#
_entry.id   AF-M1ZPI6-F1
#
_cell.length_a   1.000
_cell.length_b   1.000
_cell.length_c   1.000
_cell.angle_alpha   90.00
_cell.angle_beta   90.00
_cell.angle_gamma   90.00
#
_symmetry.space_group_name_H-M   'P 1'
#
loop_
_entity.id
_entity.type
_entity.pdbx_description
1 polymer ?
#
loop_
_entity_poly.entity_id
_entity_poly.type
_entity_poly.pdbx_seq_one_letter_code
_entity_poly.pdbx_strand_id
1 'polypeptide(L)' 'PEDAQNLGVHDGEIVSIKFEDLRGGIYNNVAVRANDASSLECHLDIEEANAMGINSKSKVTIVK' A
#
# COMPACT_ATOMS: atom_id res chain seq x y z
N PRO A 1 -14.15 -2.15 -3.51
CA PRO A 1 -14.46 -0.75 -3.96
C PRO A 1 -14.79 0.22 -2.80
N GLU A 2 -15.49 -0.23 -1.76
CA GLU A 2 -15.85 0.60 -0.61
C GLU A 2 -14.60 1.05 0.19
N ASP A 3 -13.61 0.18 0.36
CA ASP A 3 -12.34 0.52 1.04
C ASP A 3 -11.55 1.61 0.32
N ALA A 4 -11.54 1.60 -1.01
CA ALA A 4 -10.89 2.63 -1.82
C ALA A 4 -11.56 4.01 -1.59
N GLN A 5 -12.90 4.05 -1.55
CA GLN A 5 -13.63 5.27 -1.18
C GLN A 5 -13.35 5.71 0.27
N ASN A 6 -13.32 4.77 1.21
CA ASN A 6 -13.01 5.07 2.61
C ASN A 6 -11.58 5.63 2.80
N LEU A 7 -10.64 5.21 1.95
CA LEU A 7 -9.27 5.70 1.93
C LEU A 7 -9.06 6.91 1.01
N GLY A 8 -10.11 7.34 0.29
CA GLY A 8 -10.05 8.47 -0.64
C GLY A 8 -9.18 8.23 -1.88
N VAL A 9 -9.06 6.97 -2.31
CA VAL A 9 -8.31 6.55 -3.49
C VAL A 9 -9.24 5.92 -4.54
N HIS A 10 -8.83 5.93 -5.80
CA HIS A 10 -9.60 5.33 -6.89
C HIS A 10 -8.77 4.35 -7.71
N ASP A 11 -9.44 3.46 -8.45
CA ASP A 11 -8.75 2.55 -9.38
C ASP A 11 -7.91 3.34 -10.40
N GLY A 12 -6.68 2.89 -10.61
CA GLY A 12 -5.70 3.56 -11.48
C GLY A 12 -5.03 4.78 -10.87
N GLU A 13 -5.35 5.17 -9.63
CA GLU A 13 -4.66 6.26 -8.95
C GLU A 13 -3.23 5.87 -8.60
N ILE A 14 -2.31 6.81 -8.72
CA ILE A 14 -0.93 6.66 -8.30
C ILE A 14 -0.78 7.35 -6.95
N VAL A 15 -0.44 6.57 -5.93
CA VAL A 15 -0.26 7.05 -4.56
C VAL A 15 1.15 6.72 -4.05
N SER A 16 1.51 7.30 -2.92
CA SER A 16 2.69 6.86 -2.18
C SER A 16 2.25 6.06 -0.95
N ILE A 17 3.02 5.05 -0.57
CA ILE A 17 2.78 4.28 0.65
C ILE A 17 3.98 4.42 1.58
N LYS A 18 3.71 4.77 2.83
CA LYS A 18 4.70 4.96 3.88
C LYS A 18 4.66 3.81 4.86
N PHE A 19 5.84 3.35 5.25
CA PHE A 19 6.06 2.35 6.28
C PHE A 19 6.82 3.02 7.43
N GLU A 20 6.35 2.78 8.65
CA GLU A 20 6.92 3.41 9.86
C GLU A 20 7.76 2.43 10.69
N ASP A 21 8.17 1.32 10.09
CA ASP A 21 9.03 0.31 10.72
C ASP A 21 10.49 0.82 10.85
N LEU A 22 11.36 0.03 11.48
CA LEU A 22 12.76 0.41 11.76
C LEU A 22 13.54 0.75 10.48
N ARG A 23 13.25 0.03 9.39
CA ARG A 23 13.78 0.30 8.03
C ARG A 23 12.71 0.91 7.12
N GLY A 24 11.68 1.49 7.72
CA GLY A 24 10.56 2.09 7.03
C GLY A 24 10.99 3.23 6.12
N GLY A 25 10.17 3.46 5.09
CA GLY A 25 10.41 4.46 4.06
C GLY A 25 9.13 4.74 3.28
N ILE A 26 9.28 5.30 2.08
CA ILE A 26 8.14 5.63 1.21
C ILE A 26 8.36 4.98 -0.15
N TYR A 27 7.42 4.13 -0.57
CA TYR A 27 7.31 3.76 -1.98
C TYR A 27 6.44 4.79 -2.68
N ASN A 28 7.05 5.47 -3.64
CA ASN A 28 6.35 6.42 -4.51
C ASN A 28 5.87 5.68 -5.76
N ASN A 29 4.89 6.25 -6.42
CA ASN A 29 4.35 5.75 -7.68
C ASN A 29 3.70 4.35 -7.58
N VAL A 30 3.00 4.07 -6.48
CA VAL A 30 2.28 2.82 -6.28
C VAL A 30 0.89 2.94 -6.90
N ALA A 31 0.57 2.03 -7.83
CA ALA A 31 -0.72 2.00 -8.49
C ALA A 31 -1.79 1.33 -7.62
N VAL A 32 -2.87 2.05 -7.34
CA VAL A 32 -4.06 1.52 -6.69
C VAL A 32 -4.89 0.75 -7.70
N ARG A 33 -5.20 -0.51 -7.38
CA ARG A 33 -6.12 -1.34 -8.15
C ARG A 33 -7.30 -1.70 -7.26
N ALA A 34 -8.46 -1.14 -7.56
CA ALA A 34 -9.67 -1.28 -6.75
C ALA A 34 -10.81 -1.78 -7.62
N ASN A 35 -10.86 -3.10 -7.86
CA ASN A 35 -11.94 -3.74 -8.59
C ASN A 35 -13.05 -4.26 -7.63
N ASP A 36 -14.26 -4.51 -8.13
CA ASP A 36 -15.39 -4.96 -7.31
C ASP A 36 -15.18 -6.29 -6.57
N ALA A 37 -14.20 -7.09 -7.01
CA ALA A 37 -13.84 -8.37 -6.40
C ALA A 37 -12.57 -8.29 -5.50
N SER A 38 -11.99 -7.10 -5.31
CA SER A 38 -10.75 -6.94 -4.54
C SER A 38 -11.03 -6.65 -3.08
N SER A 39 -10.31 -7.36 -2.21
CA SER A 39 -10.13 -7.02 -0.80
C SER A 39 -9.03 -5.98 -0.67
N LEU A 40 -9.06 -5.18 0.41
CA LEU A 40 -8.01 -4.22 0.73
C LEU A 40 -6.70 -4.95 1.11
N GLU A 41 -5.87 -5.25 0.12
CA GLU A 41 -4.58 -5.91 0.30
C GLU A 41 -3.47 -5.21 -0.50
N CYS A 42 -2.29 -5.08 0.12
CA CYS A 42 -1.10 -4.53 -0.51
C CYS A 42 -0.15 -5.68 -0.82
N HIS A 43 0.10 -5.93 -2.11
CA HIS A 43 1.06 -6.93 -2.55
C HIS A 43 2.43 -6.28 -2.70
N LEU A 44 3.38 -6.77 -1.91
CA LEU A 44 4.79 -6.42 -1.98
C LEU A 44 5.58 -7.70 -2.16
N ASP A 45 6.59 -7.66 -3.00
CA ASP A 45 7.52 -8.76 -3.15
C ASP A 45 8.35 -8.95 -1.87
N ILE A 46 8.86 -10.16 -1.65
CA ILE A 46 9.66 -10.48 -0.45
C ILE A 46 10.87 -9.56 -0.32
N GLU A 47 11.50 -9.21 -1.44
CA GLU A 47 12.65 -8.29 -1.47
C GLU A 47 12.26 -6.87 -1.04
N GLU A 48 11.11 -6.37 -1.50
CA GLU A 48 10.58 -5.06 -1.14
C GLU A 48 10.17 -5.00 0.33
N ALA A 49 9.54 -6.06 0.83
CA ALA A 49 9.18 -6.18 2.24
C ALA A 49 10.42 -6.21 3.14
N ASN A 50 11.44 -7.00 2.77
CA ASN A 50 12.70 -7.08 3.51
C ASN A 50 13.51 -5.77 3.47
N ALA A 51 13.44 -5.03 2.35
CA ALA A 51 14.08 -3.72 2.21
C ALA A 51 13.50 -2.73 3.22
N MET A 52 12.17 -2.73 3.40
CA MET A 52 11.46 -1.87 4.35
C MET A 52 11.37 -2.44 5.76
N GLY A 53 11.84 -3.67 5.96
CA GLY A 53 11.81 -4.37 7.26
C GLY A 53 10.41 -4.77 7.71
N ILE A 54 9.45 -4.92 6.79
CA ILE A 54 8.05 -5.20 7.11
C ILE A 54 7.69 -6.67 6.93
N ASN A 55 6.57 -7.08 7.50
CA ASN A 55 5.99 -8.40 7.33
C ASN A 55 4.47 -8.31 7.11
N SER A 56 3.79 -9.45 6.94
CA SER A 56 2.34 -9.51 6.69
C SER A 56 1.45 -8.91 7.79
N LYS A 57 2.00 -8.59 8.96
CA LYS A 57 1.28 -7.92 10.07
C LYS A 57 1.61 -6.43 10.17
N SER A 58 2.56 -5.94 9.39
CA SER A 58 2.92 -4.52 9.37
C SER A 58 1.80 -3.70 8.76
N LYS A 59 1.55 -2.52 9.34
CA LYS A 59 0.58 -1.56 8.82
C LYS A 59 1.29 -0.59 7.88
N VAL A 60 0.58 -0.18 6.85
CA VAL A 60 1.04 0.79 5.85
C VAL A 60 0.11 1.98 5.86
N THR A 61 0.65 3.17 5.58
CA THR A 61 -0.13 4.39 5.49
C THR A 61 -0.05 4.93 4.07
N ILE A 62 -1.20 5.19 3.45
CA ILE A 62 -1.24 5.85 2.14
C ILE A 62 -0.95 7.34 2.36
N VAL A 63 0.01 7.87 1.60
CA VAL A 63 0.41 9.28 1.61
C VAL A 63 0.23 9.79 0.18
N LYS A 64 -0.62 10.80 0.01
CA LYS A 64 -0.82 11.51 -1.27
C LYS A 64 0.18 12.63 -1.43
#